data_AF-A0A932CYS9-F1
#
_entry.id   AF-A0A932CYS9-F1
#
_cell.length_a   1.000
_cell.length_b   1.000
_cell.length_c   1.000
_cell.angle_alpha   90.00
_cell.angle_beta   90.00
_cell.angle_gamma   90.00
#
_symmetry.space_group_name_H-M   'P 1'
#
loop_
_entity.id
_entity.type
_entity.pdbx_description
1 polymer ?
#
loop_
_entity_poly.entity_id
_entity_poly.type
_entity_poly.pdbx_seq_one_letter_code
_entity_poly.pdbx_strand_id
1 'polypeptide(L)'
;MEKDGSHVRAALRRCAAVGCLLSCACVGVPGVEQRSATETDGAWVATGRWDAAEEDLFAQWVEILGRARAGGACSTFQSCLRNSEANLLFDEDDGDLRLFADCADLPYIARAYFSYKRRLPFSFVGAISGGRYTSDNRVLARRSHLDYSSLSALTRGLSETVHSGFFRTAPAIDVRARRPAGPHRGRWA
;
A
#
# COMPACT_ATOMS: atom_id res chain seq x y z
N MET A 1 -7.82 -16.01 -45.95
CA MET A 1 -7.54 -17.45 -45.72
C MET A 1 -7.73 -17.69 -44.23
N GLU A 2 -8.97 -18.03 -43.90
CA GLU A 2 -9.45 -18.55 -42.62
C GLU A 2 -8.81 -19.91 -42.35
N LYS A 3 -8.38 -20.19 -41.11
CA LYS A 3 -8.26 -21.58 -40.61
C LYS A 3 -8.61 -21.66 -39.12
N ASP A 4 -9.85 -22.10 -38.92
CA ASP A 4 -10.45 -22.85 -37.82
C ASP A 4 -9.56 -23.40 -36.69
N GLY A 5 -9.98 -23.11 -35.46
CA GLY A 5 -10.99 -23.95 -34.79
C GLY A 5 -10.52 -25.30 -34.25
N SER A 6 -9.95 -25.31 -33.04
CA SER A 6 -9.79 -26.53 -32.24
C SER A 6 -10.90 -26.64 -31.19
N HIS A 7 -11.82 -27.57 -31.46
CA HIS A 7 -12.93 -27.95 -30.58
C HIS A 7 -12.43 -28.78 -29.38
N VAL A 8 -12.61 -28.26 -28.17
CA VAL A 8 -12.53 -29.07 -26.94
C VAL A 8 -13.88 -29.76 -26.74
N ARG A 9 -13.87 -31.09 -26.81
CA ARG A 9 -15.05 -31.95 -26.61
C ARG A 9 -15.45 -31.97 -25.13
N ALA A 10 -16.55 -31.32 -24.79
CA ALA A 10 -17.19 -31.45 -23.48
C ALA A 10 -18.01 -32.76 -23.42
N ALA A 11 -17.71 -33.60 -22.42
CA ALA A 11 -18.44 -34.82 -22.15
C ALA A 11 -19.81 -34.50 -21.53
N LEU A 12 -20.88 -34.68 -22.31
CA LEU A 12 -22.27 -34.65 -21.83
C LEU A 12 -22.60 -35.93 -21.09
N ARG A 13 -22.69 -35.88 -19.76
CA ARG A 13 -23.36 -36.91 -18.95
C ARG A 13 -24.88 -36.71 -19.08
N ARG A 14 -25.56 -37.72 -19.60
CA ARG A 14 -27.03 -37.83 -19.60
C ARG A 14 -27.49 -38.17 -18.18
N CYS A 15 -28.27 -37.30 -17.54
CA CYS A 15 -29.16 -37.68 -16.45
C CYS A 15 -30.59 -37.71 -16.99
N ALA A 16 -31.22 -38.87 -16.86
CA ALA A 16 -32.60 -39.11 -17.25
C ALA A 16 -33.58 -38.30 -16.38
N ALA A 17 -34.66 -37.84 -17.00
CA ALA A 17 -35.75 -37.11 -16.39
C ALA A 17 -36.59 -38.01 -15.47
N VAL A 18 -37.00 -37.48 -14.31
CA VAL A 18 -38.27 -37.84 -13.68
C VAL A 18 -38.93 -36.53 -13.25
N GLY A 19 -40.13 -36.30 -13.79
CA GLY A 19 -40.90 -35.09 -13.61
C GLY A 19 -41.47 -34.94 -12.21
N CYS A 20 -41.53 -33.69 -11.77
CA CYS A 20 -42.53 -33.24 -10.81
C CYS A 20 -42.83 -31.77 -11.14
N LEU A 21 -44.03 -31.54 -11.69
CA LEU A 21 -44.57 -30.23 -12.02
C LEU A 21 -45.00 -29.53 -10.72
N LEU A 22 -44.12 -28.72 -10.15
CA LEU A 22 -44.51 -27.61 -9.27
C LEU A 22 -43.59 -26.44 -9.55
N SER A 23 -44.17 -25.41 -10.16
CA SER A 23 -43.52 -24.14 -10.49
C SER A 23 -43.15 -23.40 -9.20
N CYS A 24 -41.96 -23.68 -8.69
CA CYS A 24 -41.22 -22.73 -7.87
C CYS A 24 -40.23 -22.07 -8.82
N ALA A 25 -40.46 -20.80 -9.15
CA ALA A 25 -39.54 -20.00 -9.95
C ALA A 25 -38.25 -19.78 -9.15
N CYS A 26 -37.35 -20.75 -9.16
CA CYS A 26 -35.95 -20.55 -8.83
C CYS A 26 -35.41 -19.66 -9.94
N VAL A 27 -35.40 -18.34 -9.73
CA VAL A 27 -34.67 -17.41 -10.58
C VAL A 27 -33.22 -17.90 -10.57
N GLY A 28 -32.82 -18.53 -11.68
CA GLY A 28 -31.45 -18.93 -11.91
C GLY A 28 -30.60 -17.68 -11.91
N VAL A 29 -29.88 -17.45 -10.82
CA VAL A 29 -28.81 -16.45 -10.79
C VAL A 29 -27.83 -16.89 -11.88
N PRO A 30 -27.61 -16.10 -12.95
CA PRO A 30 -26.55 -16.42 -13.90
C PRO A 30 -25.26 -16.51 -13.10
N GLY A 31 -24.56 -17.63 -13.26
CA GLY A 31 -23.32 -17.93 -12.57
C GLY A 31 -22.40 -16.71 -12.66
N VAL A 32 -22.05 -16.16 -11.49
CA VAL A 32 -20.88 -15.30 -11.39
C VAL A 32 -19.73 -16.18 -11.85
N GLU A 33 -19.27 -15.95 -13.08
CA GLU A 33 -18.01 -16.48 -13.55
C GLU A 33 -16.97 -15.97 -12.57
N GLN A 34 -16.55 -16.85 -11.66
CA GLN A 34 -15.44 -16.58 -10.76
C GLN A 34 -14.23 -16.41 -11.67
N ARG A 35 -13.88 -15.16 -11.96
CA ARG A 35 -12.57 -14.82 -12.48
C ARG A 35 -11.59 -15.28 -11.42
N SER A 36 -10.93 -16.41 -11.71
CA SER A 36 -9.74 -16.83 -10.99
C SER A 36 -8.80 -15.64 -10.90
N ALA A 37 -8.44 -15.25 -9.69
CA ALA A 37 -7.44 -14.21 -9.45
C ALA A 37 -6.17 -14.64 -10.17
N THR A 38 -5.78 -13.90 -11.22
CA THR A 38 -4.43 -14.00 -11.76
C THR A 38 -3.47 -13.63 -10.65
N GLU A 39 -2.54 -14.53 -10.37
CA GLU A 39 -1.50 -14.45 -9.36
C GLU A 39 -0.43 -13.40 -9.74
N THR A 40 -0.83 -12.14 -9.88
CA THR A 40 0.01 -10.94 -9.87
C THR A 40 -0.97 -9.78 -9.89
N ASP A 41 -0.97 -8.86 -8.93
CA ASP A 41 -1.70 -7.61 -9.17
C ASP A 41 -1.18 -6.42 -8.36
N GLY A 42 0.14 -6.38 -8.12
CA GLY A 42 0.79 -5.28 -7.42
C GLY A 42 2.29 -5.42 -7.31
N ALA A 43 2.91 -4.46 -6.62
CA ALA A 43 4.35 -4.41 -6.41
C ALA A 43 4.87 -5.61 -5.61
N TRP A 44 3.99 -6.23 -4.80
CA TRP A 44 4.17 -7.52 -4.14
C TRP A 44 2.81 -8.11 -3.79
N VAL A 45 2.80 -9.41 -3.48
CA VAL A 45 1.61 -10.08 -2.93
C VAL A 45 1.59 -9.89 -1.41
N ALA A 46 0.57 -9.20 -0.90
CA ALA A 46 0.34 -9.05 0.53
C ALA A 46 -0.40 -10.27 1.10
N THR A 47 0.21 -10.95 2.06
CA THR A 47 -0.35 -12.13 2.74
C THR A 47 -0.64 -11.87 4.22
N GLY A 48 -0.06 -10.81 4.79
CA GLY A 48 -0.29 -10.37 6.17
C GLY A 48 -1.28 -9.21 6.27
N ARG A 49 -1.38 -8.65 7.48
CA ARG A 49 -2.18 -7.46 7.78
C ARG A 49 -1.48 -6.62 8.84
N TRP A 50 -1.78 -5.33 8.87
CA TRP A 50 -1.36 -4.48 9.98
C TRP A 50 -2.13 -4.82 11.25
N ASP A 51 -1.39 -5.10 12.31
CA ASP A 51 -1.87 -5.22 13.68
C ASP A 51 -0.85 -4.57 14.64
N ALA A 52 -1.14 -4.59 15.93
CA ALA A 52 -0.28 -3.95 16.94
C ALA A 52 1.15 -4.53 16.95
N ALA A 53 1.30 -5.84 16.69
CA ALA A 53 2.62 -6.46 16.69
C ALA A 53 3.44 -6.01 15.47
N GLU A 54 2.84 -5.92 14.28
CA GLU A 54 3.53 -5.37 13.11
C GLU A 54 3.85 -3.88 13.25
N GLU A 55 3.00 -3.09 13.95
CA GLU A 55 3.33 -1.70 14.29
C GLU A 55 4.54 -1.60 15.22
N ASP A 56 4.61 -2.44 16.26
CA ASP A 56 5.74 -2.47 17.18
C ASP A 56 7.04 -2.90 16.49
N LEU A 57 6.96 -3.87 15.56
CA LEU A 57 8.10 -4.28 14.75
C LEU A 57 8.56 -3.18 13.81
N PHE A 58 7.63 -2.43 13.20
CA PHE A 58 7.97 -1.28 12.37
C PHE A 58 8.69 -0.20 13.18
N ALA A 59 8.20 0.12 14.38
CA ALA A 59 8.84 1.09 15.26
C ALA A 59 10.27 0.67 15.63
N GLN A 60 10.45 -0.58 16.06
CA GLN A 60 11.77 -1.14 16.40
C GLN A 60 12.72 -1.12 15.20
N TRP A 61 12.24 -1.48 14.01
CA TRP A 61 13.04 -1.45 12.78
C TRP A 61 13.50 -0.03 12.44
N VAL A 62 12.63 0.99 12.57
CA VAL A 62 13.01 2.40 12.38
C VAL A 62 14.07 2.83 13.41
N GLU A 63 13.93 2.45 14.67
CA GLU A 63 14.91 2.76 15.72
C GLU A 63 16.27 2.13 15.44
N ILE A 64 16.30 0.89 14.96
CA ILE A 64 17.54 0.18 14.62
C ILE A 64 18.26 0.88 13.46
N LEU A 65 17.53 1.22 12.39
CA LEU A 65 18.09 1.99 11.28
C LEU A 65 18.62 3.36 11.73
N GLY A 66 17.87 4.04 12.60
CA GLY A 66 18.28 5.32 13.18
C GLY A 66 19.57 5.21 14.00
N ARG A 67 19.69 4.17 14.84
CA ARG A 67 20.91 3.88 15.61
C ARG A 67 22.09 3.53 14.71
N ALA A 68 21.89 2.70 13.69
CA ALA A 68 22.92 2.36 12.73
C ALA A 68 23.43 3.60 11.98
N ARG A 69 22.52 4.50 11.58
CA ARG A 69 22.88 5.78 10.98
C ARG A 69 23.64 6.69 11.94
N ALA A 70 23.24 6.77 13.21
CA ALA A 70 23.92 7.56 14.23
C ALA A 70 25.32 7.00 14.55
N GLY A 71 25.48 5.68 14.53
CA GLY A 71 26.76 4.98 14.72
C GLY A 71 27.68 4.99 13.50
N GLY A 72 27.24 5.55 12.35
CA GLY A 72 28.06 5.69 11.15
C GLY A 72 28.12 4.46 10.23
N ALA A 73 27.29 3.44 10.46
CA ALA A 73 27.25 2.23 9.61
C ALA A 73 26.75 2.51 8.18
N CYS A 74 26.03 3.62 7.99
CA CYS A 74 25.50 4.06 6.70
C CYS A 74 25.34 5.59 6.70
N SER A 75 25.23 6.22 5.52
CA SER A 75 25.17 7.69 5.39
C SER A 75 23.86 8.21 4.81
N THR A 76 23.24 7.41 3.93
CA THR A 76 21.95 7.67 3.27
C THR A 76 20.94 6.58 3.60
N PHE A 77 19.65 6.87 3.47
CA PHE A 77 18.61 5.87 3.69
C PHE A 77 18.81 4.63 2.81
N GLN A 78 19.09 4.82 1.52
CA GLN A 78 19.41 3.72 0.59
C GLN A 78 20.62 2.90 1.06
N SER A 79 21.71 3.55 1.50
CA SER A 79 22.87 2.82 2.01
C SER A 79 22.58 2.05 3.29
N CYS A 80 21.65 2.52 4.13
CA CYS A 80 21.24 1.79 5.32
C CYS A 80 20.43 0.56 4.94
N LEU A 81 19.51 0.67 3.98
CA LEU A 81 18.72 -0.48 3.50
C LEU A 81 19.59 -1.58 2.88
N ARG A 82 20.68 -1.21 2.19
CA ARG A 82 21.62 -2.13 1.53
C ARG A 82 22.71 -2.70 2.45
N ASN A 83 22.75 -2.30 3.72
CA ASN A 83 23.75 -2.77 4.67
C ASN A 83 23.10 -3.79 5.61
N SER A 84 23.57 -5.04 5.54
CA SER A 84 23.09 -6.16 6.37
C SER A 84 23.31 -5.96 7.88
N GLU A 85 24.31 -5.17 8.28
CA GLU A 85 24.55 -4.81 9.68
C GLU A 85 23.59 -3.71 10.17
N ALA A 86 23.12 -2.85 9.27
CA ALA A 86 22.23 -1.74 9.60
C ALA A 86 20.74 -2.10 9.50
N ASN A 87 20.38 -2.99 8.57
CA ASN A 87 19.01 -3.34 8.26
C ASN A 87 18.76 -4.83 8.49
N LEU A 88 18.05 -5.15 9.58
CA LEU A 88 17.70 -6.54 9.93
C LEU A 88 16.76 -7.21 8.92
N LEU A 89 16.11 -6.43 8.04
CA LEU A 89 15.27 -6.98 6.98
C LEU A 89 16.03 -7.18 5.67
N PHE A 90 17.34 -6.87 5.61
CA PHE A 90 18.13 -6.98 4.40
C PHE A 90 18.06 -8.39 3.78
N ASP A 91 17.88 -8.47 2.47
CA ASP A 91 18.21 -9.64 1.65
C ASP A 91 19.09 -9.25 0.45
N GLU A 92 19.59 -10.25 -0.28
CA GLU A 92 20.50 -10.03 -1.42
C GLU A 92 19.86 -9.19 -2.54
N ASP A 93 18.54 -9.34 -2.75
CA ASP A 93 17.78 -8.60 -3.76
C ASP A 93 17.74 -7.09 -3.47
N ASP A 94 17.90 -6.69 -2.20
CA ASP A 94 17.97 -5.28 -1.82
C ASP A 94 19.23 -4.56 -2.36
N GLY A 95 20.27 -5.32 -2.74
CA GLY A 95 21.49 -4.82 -3.35
C GLY A 95 21.27 -4.03 -4.64
N ASP A 96 20.16 -4.28 -5.33
CA ASP A 96 19.81 -3.59 -6.59
C ASP A 96 18.75 -2.49 -6.41
N LEU A 97 18.20 -2.32 -5.21
CA LEU A 97 17.16 -1.31 -4.95
C LEU A 97 17.70 0.11 -5.09
N ARG A 98 17.30 0.80 -6.16
CA ARG A 98 17.61 2.22 -6.38
C ARG A 98 16.47 3.07 -5.83
N LEU A 99 16.69 3.63 -4.66
CA LEU A 99 15.71 4.37 -3.88
C LEU A 99 16.26 5.75 -3.54
N PHE A 100 15.49 6.79 -3.87
CA PHE A 100 15.73 8.14 -3.40
C PHE A 100 14.57 8.55 -2.49
N ALA A 101 14.88 9.19 -1.38
CA ALA A 101 13.89 9.69 -0.43
C ALA A 101 14.34 11.06 0.08
N ASP A 102 13.56 12.10 -0.18
CA ASP A 102 13.75 13.38 0.50
C ASP A 102 13.08 13.37 1.89
N CYS A 103 13.04 14.53 2.56
CA CYS A 103 12.45 14.65 3.90
C CYS A 103 10.93 14.41 3.96
N ALA A 104 10.20 14.58 2.84
CA ALA A 104 8.78 14.31 2.76
C ALA A 104 8.51 12.84 2.41
N ASP A 105 9.39 12.23 1.61
CA ASP A 105 9.24 10.86 1.13
C ASP A 105 9.64 9.81 2.17
N LEU A 106 10.68 10.09 2.95
CA LEU A 106 11.31 9.14 3.87
C LEU A 106 10.30 8.33 4.72
N PRO A 107 9.33 8.93 5.43
CA PRO A 107 8.40 8.15 6.25
C PRO A 107 7.52 7.21 5.42
N TYR A 108 7.15 7.60 4.19
CA TYR A 108 6.34 6.76 3.31
C TYR A 108 7.17 5.63 2.70
N ILE A 109 8.38 5.93 2.22
CA ILE A 109 9.24 4.93 1.61
C ILE A 109 9.71 3.92 2.66
N ALA A 110 10.03 4.35 3.88
CA ALA A 110 10.38 3.45 4.98
C ALA A 110 9.23 2.48 5.31
N ARG A 111 8.01 2.99 5.40
CA ARG A 111 6.80 2.18 5.63
C ARG A 111 6.52 1.24 4.46
N ALA A 112 6.70 1.68 3.21
CA ALA A 112 6.52 0.87 2.01
C ALA A 112 7.54 -0.28 1.94
N TYR A 113 8.82 0.01 2.21
CA TYR A 113 9.87 -1.01 2.26
C TYR A 113 9.57 -2.06 3.34
N PHE A 114 9.25 -1.63 4.57
CA PHE A 114 8.88 -2.57 5.63
C PHE A 114 7.68 -3.44 5.22
N SER A 115 6.65 -2.84 4.62
CA SER A 115 5.46 -3.56 4.14
C SER A 115 5.82 -4.59 3.07
N TYR A 116 6.70 -4.24 2.14
CA TYR A 116 7.20 -5.16 1.11
C TYR A 116 7.88 -6.37 1.73
N LYS A 117 8.82 -6.15 2.66
CA LYS A 117 9.59 -7.22 3.32
C LYS A 117 8.73 -8.12 4.21
N ARG A 118 7.71 -7.55 4.85
CA ARG A 118 6.78 -8.26 5.74
C ARG A 118 5.53 -8.79 5.01
N ARG A 119 5.42 -8.59 3.70
CA ARG A 119 4.22 -8.93 2.88
C ARG A 119 2.92 -8.35 3.44
N LEU A 120 2.98 -7.09 3.89
CA LEU A 120 1.84 -6.33 4.40
C LEU A 120 1.23 -5.44 3.30
N PRO A 121 -0.07 -5.11 3.36
CA PRO A 121 -0.66 -4.15 2.45
C PRO A 121 -0.13 -2.73 2.74
N PHE A 122 0.06 -1.94 1.68
CA PHE A 122 0.48 -0.54 1.78
C PHE A 122 -0.39 0.35 0.90
N SER A 123 -0.76 1.53 1.43
CA SER A 123 -1.43 2.59 0.68
C SER A 123 -1.04 3.98 1.19
N PHE A 124 -1.14 4.98 0.32
CA PHE A 124 -0.86 6.37 0.64
C PHE A 124 -1.87 7.31 -0.06
N VAL A 125 -1.93 8.55 0.40
CA VAL A 125 -2.76 9.57 -0.26
C VAL A 125 -2.06 10.01 -1.53
N GLY A 126 -2.69 9.78 -2.68
CA GLY A 126 -2.13 10.09 -3.99
C GLY A 126 -2.63 11.41 -4.58
N ALA A 127 -3.66 12.02 -4.01
CA ALA A 127 -4.16 13.33 -4.42
C ALA A 127 -4.92 14.00 -3.28
N ILE A 128 -4.82 15.33 -3.21
CA ILE A 128 -5.55 16.17 -2.26
C ILE A 128 -6.26 17.31 -2.98
N SER A 129 -7.34 17.81 -2.38
CA SER A 129 -7.93 19.08 -2.78
C SER A 129 -7.03 20.22 -2.30
N GLY A 130 -7.09 21.36 -2.98
CA GLY A 130 -6.25 22.50 -2.65
C GLY A 130 -4.82 22.35 -3.16
N GLY A 131 -3.88 23.08 -2.56
CA GLY A 131 -2.49 23.13 -2.99
C GLY A 131 -1.51 22.96 -1.84
N ARG A 132 -0.27 23.35 -2.09
CA ARG A 132 0.75 23.44 -1.04
C ARG A 132 0.32 24.47 -0.01
N TYR A 133 0.36 24.09 1.27
CA TYR A 133 0.19 25.03 2.39
C TYR A 133 -1.22 25.61 2.58
N THR A 134 -2.25 24.97 2.01
CA THR A 134 -3.67 25.35 2.19
C THR A 134 -4.34 24.61 3.37
N SER A 135 -5.30 25.25 4.04
CA SER A 135 -5.97 24.72 5.25
C SER A 135 -7.01 23.63 5.02
N ASP A 136 -7.62 23.59 3.85
CA ASP A 136 -8.84 22.83 3.60
C ASP A 136 -8.59 21.63 2.68
N ASN A 137 -7.39 21.05 2.81
CA ASN A 137 -6.96 19.90 2.03
C ASN A 137 -7.73 18.65 2.46
N ARG A 138 -8.44 18.04 1.51
CA ARG A 138 -9.16 16.78 1.66
C ARG A 138 -8.53 15.73 0.77
N VAL A 139 -8.59 14.46 1.17
CA VAL A 139 -8.17 13.34 0.33
C VAL A 139 -9.07 13.26 -0.89
N LEU A 140 -8.50 13.28 -2.11
CA LEU A 140 -9.22 13.06 -3.36
C LEU A 140 -9.01 11.64 -3.89
N ALA A 141 -7.81 11.09 -3.71
CA ALA A 141 -7.51 9.72 -4.15
C ALA A 141 -6.46 9.09 -3.24
N ARG A 142 -6.53 7.76 -3.13
CA ARG A 142 -5.48 6.93 -2.53
C ARG A 142 -4.84 6.08 -3.62
N ARG A 143 -3.56 5.79 -3.45
CA ARG A 143 -2.81 4.80 -4.22
C ARG A 143 -2.33 3.70 -3.30
N SER A 144 -2.10 2.53 -3.84
CA SER A 144 -1.75 1.30 -3.14
C SER A 144 -0.57 0.63 -3.81
N HIS A 145 0.07 -0.29 -3.09
CA HIS A 145 1.03 -1.23 -3.68
C HIS A 145 0.49 -1.99 -4.89
N LEU A 146 -0.84 -2.17 -4.98
CA LEU A 146 -1.51 -2.80 -6.12
C LEU A 146 -1.42 -1.98 -7.41
N ASP A 147 -1.20 -0.67 -7.33
CA ASP A 147 -1.17 0.21 -8.51
C ASP A 147 0.20 0.24 -9.23
N TYR A 148 1.15 -0.58 -8.77
CA TYR A 148 2.55 -0.53 -9.23
C TYR A 148 3.06 -1.93 -9.55
N SER A 149 4.02 -2.03 -10.47
CA SER A 149 4.60 -3.31 -10.89
C SER A 149 5.75 -3.81 -10.01
N SER A 150 6.33 -2.95 -9.16
CA SER A 150 7.45 -3.28 -8.28
C SER A 150 7.60 -2.24 -7.17
N LEU A 151 8.36 -2.57 -6.12
CA LEU A 151 8.70 -1.62 -5.06
C LEU A 151 9.39 -0.37 -5.65
N SER A 152 10.33 -0.53 -6.58
CA SER A 152 11.02 0.58 -7.25
C SER A 152 10.07 1.47 -8.08
N ALA A 153 9.02 0.90 -8.68
CA ALA A 153 7.99 1.69 -9.35
C ALA A 153 7.12 2.47 -8.35
N LEU A 154 6.76 1.82 -7.24
CA LEU A 154 5.98 2.42 -6.16
C LEU A 154 6.71 3.60 -5.53
N THR A 155 7.99 3.45 -5.16
CA THR A 155 8.75 4.50 -4.48
C THR A 155 9.00 5.70 -5.38
N ARG A 156 9.22 5.48 -6.69
CA ARG A 156 9.26 6.56 -7.68
C ARG A 156 7.93 7.32 -7.75
N GLY A 157 6.83 6.58 -7.85
CA GLY A 157 5.49 7.19 -7.87
C GLY A 157 5.14 7.92 -6.58
N LEU A 158 5.63 7.45 -5.42
CA LEU A 158 5.54 8.15 -4.13
C LEU A 158 6.24 9.51 -4.20
N SER A 159 7.53 9.55 -4.59
CA SER A 159 8.31 10.78 -4.67
C SER A 159 7.79 11.78 -5.72
N GLU A 160 7.14 11.30 -6.77
CA GLU A 160 6.49 12.16 -7.77
C GLU A 160 5.17 12.77 -7.26
N THR A 161 4.55 12.15 -6.24
CA THR A 161 3.19 12.49 -5.79
C THR A 161 3.21 13.26 -4.47
N VAL A 162 3.95 12.77 -3.49
CA VAL A 162 4.03 13.32 -2.14
C VAL A 162 5.07 14.43 -2.12
N HIS A 163 4.77 15.51 -1.40
CA HIS A 163 5.72 16.61 -1.24
C HIS A 163 5.52 17.30 0.10
N SER A 164 6.50 18.11 0.52
CA SER A 164 6.50 18.81 1.81
C SER A 164 5.26 19.68 2.10
N GLY A 165 4.53 20.13 1.09
CA GLY A 165 3.26 20.85 1.25
C GLY A 165 1.99 20.00 1.36
N PHE A 166 2.05 18.66 1.30
CA PHE A 166 0.88 17.78 1.48
C PHE A 166 0.40 17.90 2.93
N PHE A 167 -0.88 18.24 3.12
CA PHE A 167 -1.53 18.44 4.43
C PHE A 167 -0.87 19.43 5.39
N ARG A 168 0.20 20.13 5.00
CA ARG A 168 0.75 21.24 5.77
C ARG A 168 -0.01 22.51 5.45
N THR A 169 -0.07 23.43 6.42
CA THR A 169 -0.64 24.76 6.25
C THR A 169 0.46 25.82 6.32
N ALA A 170 0.25 26.96 5.67
CA ALA A 170 1.17 28.08 5.76
C ALA A 170 1.25 28.58 7.23
N PRO A 171 2.40 29.13 7.67
CA PRO A 171 2.55 29.64 9.04
C PRO A 171 1.50 30.71 9.40
N ALA A 172 1.03 31.47 8.41
CA ALA A 172 0.01 32.51 8.58
C ALA A 172 -1.41 31.95 8.81
N ILE A 173 -1.63 30.67 8.56
CA ILE A 173 -2.95 30.03 8.71
C ILE A 173 -3.03 29.39 10.09
N ASP A 174 -3.83 29.98 10.97
CA ASP A 174 -4.13 29.38 12.27
C ASP A 174 -5.15 28.24 12.15
N VAL A 175 -4.65 27.01 12.18
CA VAL A 175 -5.48 25.79 12.20
C VAL A 175 -6.07 25.48 13.57
N ARG A 176 -5.57 26.09 14.66
CA ARG A 176 -6.06 25.85 16.03
C ARG A 176 -7.41 26.51 16.27
N ALA A 177 -7.67 27.65 15.60
CA ALA A 177 -8.96 28.34 15.62
C ALA A 177 -10.13 27.48 15.10
N ARG A 178 -9.86 26.35 14.42
CA ARG A 178 -10.87 25.45 13.85
C ARG A 178 -11.16 24.21 14.68
N ARG A 179 -10.48 23.99 15.82
CA ARG A 179 -10.87 22.90 16.74
C ARG A 179 -12.18 23.33 17.41
N PRO A 180 -13.28 22.55 17.32
CA PRO A 180 -14.44 22.83 18.15
C PRO A 180 -13.96 22.85 19.61
N ALA A 181 -14.37 23.87 20.36
CA ALA A 181 -14.03 24.00 21.77
C ALA A 181 -14.57 22.78 22.52
N GLY A 182 -13.70 21.78 22.73
CA GLY A 182 -13.99 20.68 23.64
C GLY A 182 -14.09 21.22 25.06
N PRO A 183 -14.92 20.65 25.93
CA PRO A 183 -15.05 21.13 27.31
C PRO A 183 -13.68 21.12 27.98
N HIS A 184 -13.23 22.31 28.36
CA HIS A 184 -11.95 22.54 29.01
C HIS A 184 -11.77 21.60 30.20
N ARG A 185 -10.85 20.63 30.10
CA ARG A 185 -10.27 19.95 31.26
C ARG A 185 -8.78 20.21 31.29
N GLY A 186 -8.37 20.92 32.35
CA GLY A 186 -7.05 20.78 32.96
C GLY A 186 -5.95 21.66 32.38
N ARG A 187 -5.51 22.63 33.19
CA ARG A 187 -4.18 23.24 33.14
C ARG A 187 -3.11 22.15 33.26
N TRP A 188 -2.13 22.17 32.38
CA TRP A 188 -0.84 21.54 32.66
C TRP A 188 -0.03 22.55 33.47
N ALA A 189 0.35 22.12 34.68
CA ALA A 189 1.25 22.83 35.58
C ALA A 189 2.70 22.79 35.06
#